data_AF-A0A960RQG4-F1
#
_entry.id   AF-A0A960RQG4-F1
#
_cell.length_a   1.000
_cell.length_b   1.000
_cell.length_c   1.000
_cell.angle_alpha   90.00
_cell.angle_beta   90.00
_cell.angle_gamma   90.00
#
_symmetry.space_group_name_H-M   'P 1'
#
loop_
_entity.id
_entity.type
_entity.pdbx_description
1 polymer ?
#
loop_
_entity_poly.entity_id
_entity_poly.type
_entity_poly.pdbx_seq_one_letter_code
_entity_poly.pdbx_strand_id
1 'polypeptide(L)'
;MTYPILRAAVCSLRLLLDWSPNPNHIPLAQKQFFEQEKIDLVLTREEPADLSIKLAPQFIRSGEKSSVIAVLVDQALQGFCIPKDAPFDLNGKIIGVKPQGTTASLARHFWKDLTFINKRDFGVVDAIGGTFKNVEPYLFDRPVRFIPWTDLGVPNYPELLIVGDIDADVAKRFRRALTASIAYCRKHPNVVFSSDVGTEQRSITLDVWARSQKVDLKPLKEWLSCLD
;
A
#
# COMPACT_ATOMS: atom_id res chain seq x y z
N MET A 1 -10.05 -48.17 -11.53
CA MET A 1 -8.98 -47.69 -10.63
C MET A 1 -9.17 -46.19 -10.41
N THR A 2 -9.73 -45.81 -9.27
CA THR A 2 -9.89 -44.41 -8.86
C THR A 2 -8.62 -43.99 -8.15
N TYR A 3 -7.81 -43.13 -8.79
CA TYR A 3 -6.69 -42.48 -8.11
C TYR A 3 -7.25 -41.63 -6.95
N PRO A 4 -6.65 -41.68 -5.74
CA PRO A 4 -7.03 -40.76 -4.69
C PRO A 4 -6.73 -39.34 -5.18
N ILE A 5 -7.77 -38.51 -5.25
CA ILE A 5 -7.61 -37.07 -5.45
C ILE A 5 -6.88 -36.57 -4.20
N LEU A 6 -5.57 -36.37 -4.30
CA LEU A 6 -4.77 -35.69 -3.27
C LEU A 6 -5.36 -34.30 -3.09
N ARG A 7 -6.18 -34.12 -2.05
CA ARG A 7 -6.67 -32.82 -1.62
C ARG A 7 -5.49 -32.06 -1.03
N ALA A 8 -5.24 -30.84 -1.52
CA ALA A 8 -4.22 -29.96 -0.95
C ALA A 8 -4.48 -29.74 0.55
N ALA A 9 -3.42 -29.82 1.35
CA ALA A 9 -3.49 -29.56 2.79
C ALA A 9 -3.81 -28.08 3.07
N VAL A 10 -4.51 -27.83 4.17
CA VAL A 10 -4.74 -26.47 4.67
C VAL A 10 -3.42 -25.89 5.16
N CYS A 11 -3.11 -24.66 4.72
CA CYS A 11 -1.94 -23.91 5.13
C CYS A 11 -2.38 -22.69 5.94
N SER A 12 -1.88 -22.53 7.16
CA SER A 12 -2.12 -21.32 7.96
C SER A 12 -1.01 -20.30 7.66
N LEU A 13 -1.40 -19.06 7.39
CA LEU A 13 -0.48 -17.96 7.05
C LEU A 13 -0.78 -16.73 7.90
N ARG A 14 0.24 -16.19 8.56
CA ARG A 14 0.20 -14.90 9.24
C ARG A 14 0.71 -13.81 8.29
N LEU A 15 -0.12 -12.81 8.01
CA LEU A 15 0.21 -11.66 7.18
C LEU A 15 0.30 -10.40 8.04
N LEU A 16 1.50 -9.85 8.15
CA LEU A 16 1.78 -8.59 8.84
C LEU A 16 1.31 -7.40 7.99
N LEU A 17 0.47 -6.54 8.56
CA LEU A 17 0.03 -5.30 7.91
C LEU A 17 1.11 -4.20 7.98
N ASP A 18 1.18 -3.36 6.94
CA ASP A 18 2.05 -2.18 6.87
C ASP A 18 1.56 -1.04 7.78
N TRP A 19 0.25 -0.98 8.04
CA TRP A 19 -0.40 0.03 8.87
C TRP A 19 -1.58 -0.57 9.66
N SER A 20 -2.24 0.25 10.48
CA SER A 20 -3.60 -0.04 10.97
C SER A 20 -4.54 -0.43 9.81
N PRO A 21 -5.53 -1.33 10.06
CA PRO A 21 -6.56 -1.67 9.10
C PRO A 21 -7.17 -0.41 8.44
N ASN A 22 -7.22 -0.42 7.12
CA ASN A 22 -7.73 0.68 6.31
C ASN A 22 -8.35 0.11 5.02
N PRO A 23 -9.02 0.92 4.18
CA PRO A 23 -9.71 0.44 2.99
C PRO A 23 -8.86 -0.39 2.02
N ASN A 24 -7.53 -0.19 1.96
CA ASN A 24 -6.66 -0.99 1.10
C ASN A 24 -6.64 -2.48 1.49
N HIS A 25 -6.89 -2.80 2.76
CA HIS A 25 -6.83 -4.16 3.29
C HIS A 25 -8.13 -4.96 3.16
N ILE A 26 -9.22 -4.34 2.66
CA ILE A 26 -10.53 -5.00 2.55
C ILE A 26 -10.46 -6.35 1.79
N PRO A 27 -9.72 -6.49 0.68
CA PRO A 27 -9.63 -7.77 -0.02
C PRO A 27 -9.00 -8.88 0.84
N LEU A 28 -8.08 -8.54 1.75
CA LEU A 28 -7.43 -9.50 2.63
C LEU A 28 -8.36 -9.98 3.76
N ALA A 29 -9.36 -9.17 4.12
CA ALA A 29 -10.34 -9.52 5.15
C ALA A 29 -11.43 -10.48 4.65
N GLN A 30 -11.52 -10.73 3.34
CA GLN A 30 -12.51 -11.65 2.74
C GLN A 30 -12.04 -13.11 2.85
N LYS A 31 -12.05 -13.65 4.08
CA LYS A 31 -11.51 -14.98 4.43
C LYS A 31 -12.02 -16.11 3.55
N GLN A 32 -13.28 -16.04 3.10
CA GLN A 32 -13.91 -17.07 2.28
C GLN A 32 -13.13 -17.41 1.00
N PHE A 33 -12.44 -16.44 0.39
CA PHE A 33 -11.65 -16.69 -0.82
C PHE A 33 -10.32 -17.40 -0.53
N PHE A 34 -9.73 -17.15 0.63
CA PHE A 34 -8.52 -17.84 1.08
C PHE A 34 -8.85 -19.26 1.54
N GLU A 35 -9.98 -19.45 2.24
CA GLU A 35 -10.46 -20.76 2.68
C GLU A 35 -10.77 -21.70 1.50
N GLN A 36 -11.34 -21.17 0.42
CA GLN A 36 -11.56 -21.92 -0.84
C GLN A 36 -10.25 -22.46 -1.42
N GLU A 37 -9.16 -21.70 -1.26
CA GLU A 37 -7.81 -22.07 -1.68
C GLU A 37 -7.02 -22.82 -0.58
N LYS A 38 -7.70 -23.28 0.47
CA LYS A 38 -7.12 -24.01 1.61
C LYS A 38 -6.02 -23.20 2.30
N ILE A 39 -6.26 -21.90 2.45
CA ILE A 39 -5.42 -20.96 3.20
C ILE A 39 -6.25 -20.42 4.37
N ASP A 40 -5.76 -20.64 5.58
CA ASP A 40 -6.22 -19.95 6.79
C ASP A 40 -5.39 -18.68 6.96
N LEU A 41 -5.90 -17.56 6.46
CA LEU A 41 -5.19 -16.27 6.50
C LEU A 41 -5.50 -15.51 7.79
N VAL A 42 -4.46 -15.23 8.57
CA VAL A 42 -4.51 -14.45 9.80
C VAL A 42 -3.80 -13.12 9.58
N LEU A 43 -4.55 -12.02 9.65
CA LEU A 43 -3.97 -10.67 9.61
C LEU A 43 -3.42 -10.31 11.00
N THR A 44 -2.18 -9.84 11.06
CA THR A 44 -1.50 -9.50 12.32
C THR A 44 -0.82 -8.13 12.23
N ARG A 45 -0.58 -7.52 13.40
CA ARG A 45 0.31 -6.36 13.56
C ARG A 45 1.59 -6.69 14.32
N GLU A 46 1.75 -7.97 14.66
CA GLU A 46 2.80 -8.49 15.51
C GLU A 46 3.60 -9.57 14.78
N GLU A 47 4.92 -9.46 14.91
CA GLU A 47 5.87 -10.49 14.51
C GLU A 47 5.86 -11.66 15.51
N PRO A 48 6.23 -12.88 15.08
CA PRO A 48 6.61 -13.26 13.73
C PRO A 48 5.41 -13.39 12.77
N ALA A 49 5.63 -13.16 11.48
CA ALA A 49 4.69 -13.38 10.39
C ALA A 49 5.34 -14.11 9.19
N ASP A 50 4.54 -14.87 8.43
CA ASP A 50 4.99 -15.60 7.23
C ASP A 50 5.10 -14.68 6.01
N LEU A 51 4.21 -13.70 5.96
CA LEU A 51 4.13 -12.69 4.91
C LEU A 51 4.04 -11.30 5.55
N SER A 52 4.43 -10.26 4.81
CA SER A 52 4.22 -8.88 5.20
C SER A 52 3.80 -8.00 4.04
N ILE A 53 3.02 -6.95 4.32
CA ILE A 53 2.76 -5.88 3.37
C ILE A 53 3.91 -4.87 3.46
N LYS A 54 4.50 -4.52 2.31
CA LYS A 54 5.56 -3.52 2.21
C LYS A 54 5.22 -2.49 1.14
N LEU A 55 5.60 -1.25 1.41
CA LEU A 55 5.59 -0.20 0.40
C LEU A 55 6.74 -0.43 -0.57
N ALA A 56 6.48 -0.54 -1.87
CA ALA A 56 7.51 -0.88 -2.85
C ALA A 56 8.74 0.05 -2.81
N PRO A 57 8.61 1.38 -2.66
CA PRO A 57 9.78 2.24 -2.58
C PRO A 57 10.66 1.95 -1.35
N GLN A 58 10.05 1.56 -0.23
CA GLN A 58 10.79 1.20 0.99
C GLN A 58 11.42 -0.18 0.87
N PHE A 59 10.70 -1.16 0.32
CA PHE A 59 11.18 -2.51 0.07
C PHE A 59 12.40 -2.54 -0.85
N ILE A 60 12.39 -1.74 -1.93
CA ILE A 60 13.54 -1.64 -2.85
C ILE A 60 14.75 -1.00 -2.15
N ARG A 61 14.53 0.09 -1.40
CA ARG A 61 15.62 0.82 -0.73
C ARG A 61 16.20 0.08 0.47
N SER A 62 15.44 -0.78 1.14
CA SER A 62 15.95 -1.57 2.27
C SER A 62 16.93 -2.65 1.84
N GLY A 63 16.93 -3.04 0.56
CA GLY A 63 17.70 -4.17 0.07
C GLY A 63 17.18 -5.54 0.56
N GLU A 64 15.95 -5.58 1.07
CA GLU A 64 15.28 -6.80 1.48
C GLU A 64 15.20 -7.79 0.31
N LYS A 65 15.46 -9.07 0.60
CA LYS A 65 15.59 -10.12 -0.43
C LYS A 65 14.41 -11.08 -0.49
N SER A 66 13.40 -10.91 0.36
CA SER A 66 12.22 -11.78 0.38
C SER A 66 11.47 -11.73 -0.95
N SER A 67 10.82 -12.82 -1.28
CA SER A 67 10.11 -12.95 -2.54
C SER A 67 8.86 -12.07 -2.57
N VAL A 68 8.59 -11.41 -3.70
CA VAL A 68 7.30 -10.74 -3.92
C VAL A 68 6.26 -11.78 -4.29
N ILE A 69 5.29 -12.01 -3.40
CA ILE A 69 4.26 -13.04 -3.55
C ILE A 69 3.09 -12.52 -4.39
N ALA A 70 2.68 -11.27 -4.15
CA ALA A 70 1.50 -10.67 -4.73
C ALA A 70 1.56 -9.13 -4.72
N VAL A 71 0.70 -8.51 -5.51
CA VAL A 71 0.46 -7.05 -5.49
C VAL A 71 -0.94 -6.82 -4.95
N LEU A 72 -1.05 -5.97 -3.93
CA LEU A 72 -2.32 -5.55 -3.37
C LEU A 72 -2.81 -4.24 -4.03
N VAL A 73 -1.90 -3.29 -4.22
CA VAL A 73 -2.14 -2.00 -4.86
C VAL A 73 -1.14 -1.82 -6.00
N ASP A 74 -1.62 -1.71 -7.25
CA ASP A 74 -0.78 -1.75 -8.45
C ASP A 74 -0.46 -0.36 -9.03
N GLN A 75 -0.78 0.70 -8.29
CA GLN A 75 -0.50 2.09 -8.66
C GLN A 75 0.06 2.88 -7.49
N ALA A 76 0.83 3.92 -7.79
CA ALA A 76 1.35 4.85 -6.80
C ALA A 76 0.18 5.46 -6.05
N LEU A 77 0.24 5.35 -4.72
CA LEU A 77 -0.80 5.81 -3.81
C LEU A 77 -0.31 6.99 -2.97
N GLN A 78 1.02 7.10 -2.82
CA GLN A 78 1.63 8.10 -1.96
C GLN A 78 1.77 9.48 -2.58
N GLY A 79 1.75 10.46 -1.69
CA GLY A 79 1.81 11.88 -2.02
C GLY A 79 2.14 12.74 -0.82
N PHE A 80 1.91 14.04 -0.98
CA PHE A 80 1.92 15.03 0.08
C PHE A 80 0.51 15.60 0.26
N CYS A 81 0.09 15.79 1.51
CA CYS A 81 -1.09 16.59 1.82
C CYS A 81 -0.64 17.97 2.28
N ILE A 82 -1.25 19.01 1.72
CA ILE A 82 -1.10 20.40 2.17
C ILE A 82 -2.49 20.97 2.51
N PRO A 83 -2.60 22.01 3.36
CA PRO A 83 -3.86 22.72 3.53
C PRO A 83 -4.39 23.18 2.16
N LYS A 84 -5.71 23.09 1.93
CA LYS A 84 -6.32 23.30 0.60
C LYS A 84 -5.90 24.61 -0.10
N ASP A 85 -5.74 25.67 0.68
CA ASP A 85 -5.43 27.03 0.22
C ASP A 85 -3.93 27.37 0.31
N ALA A 86 -3.09 26.43 0.74
CA ALA A 86 -1.66 26.64 0.81
C ALA A 86 -1.00 26.64 -0.59
N PRO A 87 0.11 27.38 -0.76
CA PRO A 87 0.89 27.30 -1.98
C PRO A 87 1.52 25.91 -2.13
N PHE A 88 1.68 25.48 -3.39
CA PHE A 88 2.30 24.21 -3.73
C PHE A 88 3.82 24.19 -3.48
N ASP A 89 4.49 25.36 -3.56
CA ASP A 89 5.92 25.42 -3.32
C ASP A 89 6.24 25.17 -1.84
N LEU A 90 6.99 24.09 -1.58
CA LEU A 90 7.40 23.67 -0.25
C LEU A 90 8.84 24.09 0.09
N ASN A 91 9.51 24.92 -0.72
CA ASN A 91 10.82 25.45 -0.37
C ASN A 91 10.78 26.18 1.00
N GLY A 92 11.72 25.86 1.88
CA GLY A 92 11.79 26.46 3.22
C GLY A 92 10.71 26.00 4.22
N LYS A 93 9.89 25.00 3.87
CA LYS A 93 8.74 24.57 4.69
C LYS A 93 9.06 23.46 5.70
N ILE A 94 8.17 23.31 6.67
CA ILE A 94 8.19 22.24 7.66
C ILE A 94 7.31 21.09 7.17
N ILE A 95 7.93 19.92 6.95
CA ILE A 95 7.26 18.71 6.45
C ILE A 95 7.10 17.70 7.58
N GLY A 96 5.85 17.31 7.82
CA GLY A 96 5.44 16.26 8.72
C GLY A 96 5.72 14.87 8.17
N VAL A 97 6.89 14.33 8.48
CA VAL A 97 7.35 13.00 8.08
C VAL A 97 8.54 12.58 8.95
N LYS A 98 8.82 11.27 9.04
CA LYS A 98 10.08 10.81 9.61
C LYS A 98 11.26 11.47 8.85
N PRO A 99 12.21 12.14 9.54
CA PRO A 99 13.32 12.86 8.87
C PRO A 99 14.23 11.98 8.00
N GLN A 100 14.23 10.67 8.28
CA GLN A 100 14.91 9.64 7.52
C GLN A 100 13.88 8.77 6.79
N GLY A 101 14.27 8.27 5.61
CA GLY A 101 13.45 7.35 4.81
C GLY A 101 13.03 7.95 3.47
N THR A 102 12.37 7.11 2.66
CA THR A 102 12.09 7.38 1.24
C THR A 102 11.35 8.69 1.01
N THR A 103 10.31 8.98 1.79
CA THR A 103 9.51 10.20 1.66
C THR A 103 10.31 11.48 1.93
N ALA A 104 11.23 11.47 2.90
CA ALA A 104 12.08 12.63 3.17
C ALA A 104 13.12 12.83 2.05
N SER A 105 13.71 11.75 1.53
CA SER A 105 14.61 11.82 0.37
C SER A 105 13.90 12.35 -0.88
N LEU A 106 12.67 11.87 -1.13
CA LEU A 106 11.79 12.38 -2.19
C LEU A 106 11.55 13.89 -2.03
N ALA A 107 11.17 14.34 -0.84
CA ALA A 107 10.92 15.76 -0.61
C ALA A 107 12.16 16.62 -0.87
N ARG A 108 13.36 16.18 -0.45
CA ARG A 108 14.64 16.89 -0.72
C ARG A 108 15.02 16.94 -2.20
N HIS A 109 14.54 15.97 -2.99
CA HIS A 109 14.75 15.96 -4.43
C HIS A 109 13.96 17.09 -5.11
N PHE A 110 12.72 17.33 -4.67
CA PHE A 110 11.82 18.33 -5.28
C PHE A 110 11.96 19.74 -4.71
N TRP A 111 12.25 19.88 -3.42
CA TRP A 111 12.31 21.17 -2.74
C TRP A 111 13.57 21.32 -1.89
N LYS A 112 13.95 22.58 -1.64
CA LYS A 112 15.14 22.99 -0.90
C LYS A 112 14.78 23.54 0.48
N ASP A 113 15.77 23.56 1.36
CA ASP A 113 15.70 24.16 2.70
C ASP A 113 14.55 23.62 3.57
N LEU A 114 14.24 22.34 3.42
CA LEU A 114 13.17 21.67 4.17
C LEU A 114 13.56 21.36 5.62
N THR A 115 12.61 21.58 6.53
CA THR A 115 12.68 21.07 7.90
C THR A 115 11.77 19.86 8.05
N PHE A 116 12.27 18.74 8.57
CA PHE A 116 11.46 17.54 8.78
C PHE A 116 11.17 17.34 10.26
N ILE A 117 9.89 17.13 10.60
CA ILE A 117 9.49 16.73 11.95
C ILE A 117 8.57 15.51 11.90
N ASN A 118 8.75 14.58 12.84
CA ASN A 118 7.93 13.38 12.93
C ASN A 118 6.59 13.67 13.62
N LYS A 119 5.79 14.58 13.04
CA LYS A 119 4.43 14.93 13.46
C LYS A 119 3.52 15.06 12.25
N ARG A 120 2.25 14.69 12.40
CA ARG A 120 1.23 14.75 11.35
C ARG A 120 0.11 15.72 11.75
N ASP A 121 0.48 16.96 12.04
CA ASP A 121 -0.41 17.99 12.56
C ASP A 121 -0.16 19.33 11.84
N PHE A 122 -1.15 19.79 11.08
CA PHE A 122 -1.07 21.06 10.32
C PHE A 122 -1.06 22.32 11.20
N GLY A 123 -1.22 22.21 12.52
CA GLY A 123 -0.91 23.28 13.46
C GLY A 123 0.60 23.51 13.65
N VAL A 124 1.43 22.55 13.22
CA VAL A 124 2.89 22.57 13.39
C VAL A 124 3.65 22.41 12.07
N VAL A 125 3.03 21.80 11.05
CA VAL A 125 3.66 21.54 9.74
C VAL A 125 2.90 22.19 8.60
N ASP A 126 3.63 22.54 7.54
CA ASP A 126 3.06 23.09 6.31
C ASP A 126 2.52 22.00 5.38
N ALA A 127 3.12 20.81 5.42
CA ALA A 127 2.74 19.65 4.61
C ALA A 127 2.95 18.35 5.37
N ILE A 128 2.21 17.30 5.02
CA ILE A 128 2.39 15.94 5.56
C ILE A 128 2.74 15.00 4.40
N GLY A 129 3.87 14.32 4.49
CA GLY A 129 4.36 13.41 3.45
C GLY A 129 4.01 11.95 3.69
N GLY A 130 3.98 11.16 2.62
CA GLY A 130 3.78 9.70 2.68
C GLY A 130 2.32 9.31 2.93
N THR A 131 1.40 10.25 2.70
CA THR A 131 -0.04 10.04 2.78
C THR A 131 -0.52 9.21 1.59
N PHE A 132 -1.46 8.30 1.79
CA PHE A 132 -2.20 7.62 0.72
C PHE A 132 -3.40 8.46 0.28
N LYS A 133 -3.57 8.65 -1.04
CA LYS A 133 -4.67 9.44 -1.62
C LYS A 133 -6.07 9.02 -1.17
N ASN A 134 -6.25 7.75 -0.80
CA ASN A 134 -7.54 7.18 -0.38
C ASN A 134 -7.64 6.93 1.14
N VAL A 135 -6.70 7.42 1.95
CA VAL A 135 -6.77 7.25 3.41
C VAL A 135 -6.68 8.61 4.10
N GLU A 136 -5.50 9.20 4.20
CA GLU A 136 -5.31 10.35 5.10
C GLU A 136 -6.02 11.65 4.71
N PRO A 137 -6.25 12.01 3.44
CA PRO A 137 -7.07 13.17 3.10
C PRO A 137 -8.46 13.17 3.74
N TYR A 138 -8.99 11.99 4.06
CA TYR A 138 -10.31 11.80 4.68
C TYR A 138 -10.26 11.70 6.21
N LEU A 139 -9.07 11.70 6.81
CA LEU A 139 -8.86 11.60 8.26
C LEU A 139 -8.51 12.94 8.90
N PHE A 140 -8.10 13.93 8.11
CA PHE A 140 -7.78 15.26 8.64
C PHE A 140 -9.04 16.02 9.03
N ASP A 141 -8.93 16.82 10.08
CA ASP A 141 -9.98 17.70 10.62
C ASP A 141 -10.20 18.97 9.77
N ARG A 142 -9.50 19.08 8.64
CA ARG A 142 -9.54 20.23 7.74
C ARG A 142 -9.41 19.83 6.28
N PRO A 143 -9.92 20.64 5.34
CA PRO A 143 -9.71 20.42 3.92
C PRO A 143 -8.23 20.46 3.54
N VAL A 144 -7.79 19.43 2.82
CA VAL A 144 -6.43 19.34 2.27
C VAL A 144 -6.47 19.20 0.76
N ARG A 145 -5.35 19.57 0.12
CA ARG A 145 -5.03 19.19 -1.25
C ARG A 145 -4.03 18.06 -1.20
N PHE A 146 -4.33 16.98 -1.91
CA PHE A 146 -3.40 15.88 -2.12
C PHE A 146 -2.57 16.14 -3.39
N ILE A 147 -1.26 15.97 -3.27
CA ILE A 147 -0.29 16.07 -4.36
C ILE A 147 0.31 14.68 -4.56
N PRO A 148 -0.13 13.93 -5.59
CA PRO A 148 0.47 12.65 -5.93
C PRO A 148 1.96 12.80 -6.24
N TRP A 149 2.76 11.82 -5.86
CA TRP A 149 4.16 11.77 -6.30
C TRP A 149 4.29 11.69 -7.82
N THR A 150 3.31 11.08 -8.50
CA THR A 150 3.28 11.03 -9.97
C THR A 150 3.22 12.39 -10.62
N ASP A 151 2.57 13.37 -9.98
CA ASP A 151 2.49 14.74 -10.48
C ASP A 151 3.83 15.47 -10.33
N LEU A 152 4.72 14.95 -9.47
CA LEU A 152 6.10 15.40 -9.27
C LEU A 152 7.10 14.68 -10.19
N GLY A 153 6.62 13.80 -11.08
CA GLY A 153 7.48 13.05 -12.01
C GLY A 153 8.01 11.72 -11.48
N VAL A 154 7.54 11.25 -10.31
CA VAL A 154 7.78 9.85 -9.90
C VAL A 154 7.00 8.93 -10.84
N PRO A 155 7.59 7.87 -11.41
CA PRO A 155 6.85 6.96 -12.28
C PRO A 155 5.72 6.30 -11.50
N ASN A 156 4.71 5.80 -12.22
CA ASN A 156 3.74 4.93 -11.58
C ASN A 156 4.41 3.59 -11.20
N TYR A 157 4.01 3.00 -10.08
CA TYR A 157 4.57 1.76 -9.55
C TYR A 157 3.54 1.05 -8.67
N PRO A 158 3.67 -0.27 -8.41
CA PRO A 158 2.83 -0.93 -7.42
C PRO A 158 3.15 -0.43 -6.02
N GLU A 159 2.19 0.20 -5.32
CA GLU A 159 2.43 0.76 -3.99
C GLU A 159 2.61 -0.34 -2.93
N LEU A 160 1.65 -1.26 -2.81
CA LEU A 160 1.60 -2.26 -1.74
C LEU A 160 1.91 -3.65 -2.28
N LEU A 161 3.06 -4.17 -1.88
CA LEU A 161 3.54 -5.52 -2.18
C LEU A 161 3.25 -6.42 -0.98
N ILE A 162 2.91 -7.68 -1.26
CA ILE A 162 2.91 -8.74 -0.26
C ILE A 162 4.17 -9.56 -0.50
N VAL A 163 5.05 -9.59 0.50
CA VAL A 163 6.37 -10.22 0.42
C VAL A 163 6.54 -11.27 1.51
N GLY A 164 7.39 -12.26 1.25
CA GLY A 164 7.75 -13.31 2.19
C GLY A 164 8.25 -14.55 1.45
N ASP A 165 8.69 -15.55 2.21
CA ASP A 165 9.35 -16.74 1.66
C ASP A 165 8.53 -17.99 2.01
N ILE A 166 7.56 -18.29 1.14
CA ILE A 166 6.63 -19.40 1.27
C ILE A 166 6.73 -20.35 0.07
N ASP A 167 6.20 -21.57 0.22
CA ASP A 167 6.14 -22.55 -0.86
C ASP A 167 5.45 -22.01 -2.13
N ALA A 168 5.95 -22.39 -3.30
CA ALA A 168 5.50 -21.87 -4.58
C ALA A 168 4.03 -22.21 -4.91
N ASP A 169 3.54 -23.39 -4.49
CA ASP A 169 2.13 -23.74 -4.63
C ASP A 169 1.28 -22.89 -3.70
N VAL A 170 1.70 -22.69 -2.44
CA VAL A 170 1.02 -21.80 -1.49
C VAL A 170 0.96 -20.38 -2.03
N ALA A 171 2.05 -19.85 -2.58
CA ALA A 171 2.08 -18.53 -3.23
C ALA A 171 1.11 -18.44 -4.41
N LYS A 172 1.01 -19.50 -5.23
CA LYS A 172 0.05 -19.57 -6.35
C LYS A 172 -1.40 -19.58 -5.85
N ARG A 173 -1.70 -20.34 -4.80
CA ARG A 173 -3.02 -20.38 -4.15
C ARG A 173 -3.39 -19.03 -3.55
N PHE A 174 -2.45 -18.39 -2.85
CA PHE A 174 -2.62 -17.06 -2.28
C PHE A 174 -2.98 -16.02 -3.35
N ARG A 175 -2.25 -16.00 -4.49
CA ARG A 175 -2.57 -15.09 -5.60
C ARG A 175 -3.96 -15.32 -6.19
N ARG A 176 -4.41 -16.58 -6.31
CA ARG A 176 -5.78 -16.88 -6.79
C ARG A 176 -6.83 -16.37 -5.82
N ALA A 177 -6.68 -16.65 -4.52
CA ALA A 177 -7.57 -16.15 -3.47
C ALA A 177 -7.65 -14.63 -3.47
N LEU A 178 -6.50 -13.94 -3.48
CA LEU A 178 -6.45 -12.48 -3.52
C LEU A 178 -7.11 -11.91 -4.78
N THR A 179 -6.86 -12.50 -5.95
CA THR A 179 -7.48 -12.07 -7.21
C THR A 179 -9.00 -12.22 -7.18
N ALA A 180 -9.49 -13.36 -6.68
CA ALA A 180 -10.93 -13.61 -6.54
C ALA A 180 -11.58 -12.63 -5.54
N SER A 181 -10.89 -12.37 -4.42
CA SER A 181 -11.34 -11.40 -3.41
C SER A 181 -11.42 -9.98 -3.96
N ILE A 182 -10.38 -9.49 -4.64
CA ILE A 182 -10.39 -8.16 -5.27
C ILE A 182 -11.54 -8.06 -6.29
N ALA A 183 -11.75 -9.09 -7.11
CA ALA A 183 -12.83 -9.12 -8.09
C ALA A 183 -14.21 -9.05 -7.41
N TYR A 184 -14.39 -9.74 -6.28
CA TYR A 184 -15.60 -9.66 -5.48
C TYR A 184 -15.81 -8.26 -4.88
N CYS A 185 -14.80 -7.70 -4.24
CA CYS A 185 -14.89 -6.37 -3.63
C CYS A 185 -15.25 -5.29 -4.66
N ARG A 186 -14.75 -5.39 -5.90
CA ARG A 186 -15.13 -4.51 -7.02
C ARG A 186 -16.56 -4.67 -7.48
N LYS A 187 -17.10 -5.90 -7.48
CA LYS A 187 -18.49 -6.18 -7.87
C LYS A 187 -19.49 -5.82 -6.77
N HIS A 188 -19.06 -5.85 -5.52
CA HIS A 188 -19.92 -5.66 -4.35
C HIS A 188 -19.42 -4.52 -3.43
N PRO A 189 -19.15 -3.31 -3.96
CA PRO A 189 -18.55 -2.24 -3.18
C PRO A 189 -19.43 -1.79 -2.01
N ASN A 190 -20.75 -1.82 -2.17
CA ASN A 190 -21.68 -1.44 -1.09
C ASN A 190 -21.78 -2.50 0.03
N VAL A 191 -21.25 -3.71 -0.20
CA VAL A 191 -21.26 -4.79 0.79
C VAL A 191 -19.96 -4.79 1.59
N VAL A 192 -18.83 -4.53 0.91
CA VAL A 192 -17.50 -4.71 1.52
C VAL A 192 -16.94 -3.45 2.17
N PHE A 193 -17.42 -2.27 1.78
CA PHE A 193 -17.06 -1.02 2.43
C PHE A 193 -18.07 -0.69 3.53
N SER A 194 -17.57 -0.21 4.66
CA SER A 194 -18.40 0.35 5.73
C SER A 194 -19.04 1.69 5.28
N SER A 195 -20.15 2.07 5.93
CA SER A 195 -20.93 3.25 5.54
C SER A 195 -20.22 4.58 5.78
N ASP A 196 -19.21 4.61 6.64
CA ASP A 196 -18.34 5.76 6.91
C ASP A 196 -17.31 6.01 5.80
N VAL A 197 -17.04 5.04 4.93
CA VAL A 197 -16.18 5.26 3.76
C VAL A 197 -16.96 5.98 2.66
N GLY A 198 -16.58 7.25 2.45
CA GLY A 198 -17.18 8.14 1.47
C GLY A 198 -17.04 7.65 0.03
N THR A 199 -17.94 8.12 -0.85
CA THR A 199 -18.03 7.69 -2.25
C THR A 199 -16.73 7.90 -3.04
N GLU A 200 -16.09 9.05 -2.88
CA GLU A 200 -14.82 9.36 -3.56
C GLU A 200 -13.69 8.44 -3.07
N GLN A 201 -13.53 8.33 -1.75
CA GLN A 201 -12.55 7.43 -1.13
C GLN A 201 -12.72 5.98 -1.61
N ARG A 202 -13.98 5.53 -1.70
CA ARG A 202 -14.34 4.20 -2.23
C ARG A 202 -13.92 4.06 -3.68
N SER A 203 -14.25 5.03 -4.54
CA SER A 203 -13.89 5.01 -5.96
C SER A 203 -12.38 4.87 -6.14
N ILE A 204 -11.60 5.71 -5.46
CA ILE A 204 -10.14 5.66 -5.53
C ILE A 204 -9.62 4.30 -5.06
N THR A 205 -10.17 3.76 -3.96
CA THR A 205 -9.74 2.45 -3.43
C THR A 205 -10.01 1.31 -4.42
N LEU A 206 -11.17 1.29 -5.08
CA LEU A 206 -11.51 0.29 -6.10
C LEU A 206 -10.58 0.34 -7.32
N ASP A 207 -10.18 1.55 -7.70
CA ASP A 207 -9.35 1.80 -8.87
C ASP A 207 -7.90 1.37 -8.68
N VAL A 208 -7.36 1.50 -7.46
CA VAL A 208 -5.94 1.22 -7.16
C VAL A 208 -5.66 -0.22 -6.76
N TRP A 209 -6.67 -1.00 -6.37
CA TRP A 209 -6.45 -2.42 -6.11
C TRP A 209 -5.88 -3.13 -7.34
N ALA A 210 -5.02 -4.11 -7.11
CA ALA A 210 -4.33 -4.77 -8.21
C ALA A 210 -5.31 -5.37 -9.25
N ARG A 211 -5.05 -5.10 -10.53
CA ARG A 211 -5.69 -5.78 -11.66
C ARG A 211 -4.86 -6.97 -12.15
N SER A 212 -3.56 -6.95 -11.84
CA SER A 212 -2.60 -7.98 -12.19
C SER A 212 -1.71 -8.31 -10.99
N GLN A 213 -1.34 -9.58 -10.88
CA GLN A 213 -0.36 -10.05 -9.89
C GLN A 213 1.08 -10.05 -10.45
N LYS A 214 1.27 -9.57 -11.68
CA LYS A 214 2.61 -9.36 -12.26
C LYS A 214 3.20 -8.07 -11.72
N VAL A 215 4.47 -8.11 -11.36
CA VAL A 215 5.18 -6.98 -10.79
C VAL A 215 6.32 -6.61 -11.72
N ASP A 216 6.36 -5.34 -12.14
CA ASP A 216 7.56 -4.75 -12.73
C ASP A 216 8.02 -3.61 -11.81
N LEU A 217 9.11 -3.87 -11.09
CA LEU A 217 9.73 -2.89 -10.19
C LEU A 217 10.90 -2.15 -10.85
N LYS A 218 11.26 -2.49 -12.09
CA LYS A 218 12.44 -1.92 -12.74
C LYS A 218 12.34 -0.40 -12.90
N PRO A 219 11.24 0.17 -13.42
CA PRO A 219 11.14 1.64 -13.56
C PRO A 219 11.28 2.37 -12.22
N LEU A 220 10.66 1.84 -11.16
CA LEU A 220 10.76 2.42 -9.83
C LEU A 220 12.19 2.32 -9.29
N LYS A 221 12.85 1.16 -9.44
CA LYS A 221 14.22 0.95 -8.97
C LYS A 221 15.21 1.89 -9.66
N GLU A 222 15.09 2.07 -10.97
CA GLU A 222 15.91 3.01 -11.74
C GLU A 222 15.69 4.44 -11.25
N TRP A 223 14.42 4.85 -11.09
CA TRP A 223 14.09 6.19 -10.62
C TRP A 223 14.57 6.46 -9.19
N LEU A 224 14.44 5.51 -8.26
CA LEU A 224 14.90 5.66 -6.89
C LEU A 224 16.42 5.81 -6.77
N SER A 225 17.19 5.29 -7.73
CA SER A 225 18.65 5.47 -7.76
C SER A 225 19.08 6.90 -8.03
N CYS A 226 18.16 7.77 -8.50
CA CYS A 226 18.41 9.20 -8.70
C CYS A 226 18.17 10.05 -7.44
N LEU A 227 17.77 9.43 -6.31
CA LEU A 227 17.47 10.14 -5.05
C LEU A 227 18.67 10.21 -4.09
N ASP A 228 19.78 9.56 -4.42
CA ASP A 228 20.98 9.49 -3.59
C ASP A 228 22.06 10.48 -4.06
#